data_AF-A0A8S3HKW4-F1
#
_entry.id   AF-A0A8S3HKW4-F1
#
_cell.length_a   1.000
_cell.length_b   1.000
_cell.length_c   1.000
_cell.angle_alpha   90.00
_cell.angle_beta   90.00
_cell.angle_gamma   90.00
#
_symmetry.space_group_name_H-M   'P 1'
#
loop_
_entity.id
_entity.type
_entity.pdbx_description
1 polymer ?
#
loop_
_entity_poly.entity_id
_entity_poly.type
_entity_poly.pdbx_seq_one_letter_code
_entity_poly.pdbx_strand_id
1 'polypeptide(L)'
;MFSDRWLCFCCPQMHKPPRRQMVAPIDEVHAQSNPPHLQISRTKFQEKKRSDLTLASVIIIQKWFRRRQALFEMRRKAAWTIYQHIEYAGEQDQLKLYNFFIELIQTVSNNRRDVSVATKVLRRSSSLSGLAEELELEQLTAASTISIEPTYQGPHINLPLTKEHFEVLILAFQRGE
;
A
#
# COMPACT_ATOMS: atom_id res chain seq x y z
N MET A 1 -5.60 17.93 25.56
CA MET A 1 -6.10 18.91 24.57
C MET A 1 -5.52 18.55 23.20
N PHE A 2 -6.16 17.66 22.45
CA PHE A 2 -6.19 17.73 20.99
C PHE A 2 -7.60 17.33 20.59
N SER A 3 -8.32 18.33 20.13
CA SER A 3 -9.77 18.37 20.02
C SER A 3 -10.27 17.39 18.97
N ASP A 4 -11.32 16.69 19.36
CA ASP A 4 -12.32 16.08 18.49
C ASP A 4 -12.70 17.04 17.35
N ARG A 5 -12.32 16.71 16.11
CA ARG A 5 -12.83 17.39 14.93
C ARG A 5 -12.68 16.58 13.65
N TRP A 6 -13.18 15.35 13.57
CA TRP A 6 -13.47 14.73 12.26
C TRP A 6 -14.68 13.79 12.31
N LEU A 7 -15.85 14.40 12.54
CA LEU A 7 -17.16 13.81 12.24
C LEU A 7 -18.00 14.85 11.48
N CYS A 8 -17.82 14.93 10.16
CA CYS A 8 -18.86 15.37 9.24
C CYS A 8 -18.43 15.16 7.78
N PHE A 9 -18.73 13.99 7.24
CA PHE A 9 -18.91 13.83 5.79
C PHE A 9 -20.01 12.79 5.56
N CYS A 10 -21.22 13.14 5.98
CA CYS A 10 -22.47 12.55 5.51
C CYS A 10 -23.19 13.62 4.68
N CYS A 11 -22.88 13.71 3.39
CA CYS A 11 -23.71 14.45 2.44
C CYS A 11 -23.64 13.76 1.07
N PRO A 12 -24.62 12.92 0.71
CA PRO A 12 -24.81 12.51 -0.67
C PRO A 12 -25.73 13.54 -1.36
N GLN A 13 -25.14 14.67 -1.79
CA GLN A 13 -25.75 15.52 -2.80
C GLN A 13 -25.57 14.85 -4.17
N MET A 14 -26.47 13.92 -4.50
CA MET A 14 -26.62 13.45 -5.86
C MET A 14 -27.71 14.29 -6.54
N HIS A 15 -27.24 15.18 -7.40
CA HIS A 15 -27.97 16.06 -8.31
C HIS A 15 -29.24 15.39 -8.90
N LYS A 16 -30.40 16.03 -8.73
CA LYS A 16 -31.63 15.70 -9.47
C LYS A 16 -31.39 15.97 -10.98
N PRO A 17 -31.69 15.04 -11.90
CA PRO A 17 -31.70 15.34 -13.32
C PRO A 17 -32.91 16.21 -13.69
N PRO A 18 -32.80 17.11 -14.69
CA PRO A 18 -33.87 18.04 -15.05
C PRO A 18 -35.03 17.32 -15.73
N ARG A 19 -36.28 17.71 -15.40
CA ARG A 19 -37.50 17.30 -16.11
C ARG A 19 -37.38 17.71 -17.57
N ARG A 20 -37.32 16.73 -18.49
CA ARG A 20 -37.72 16.97 -19.89
C ARG A 20 -39.22 17.24 -19.91
N GLN A 21 -39.59 18.50 -20.12
CA GLN A 21 -40.87 18.84 -20.73
C GLN A 21 -40.74 18.55 -22.23
N MET A 22 -41.62 17.72 -22.77
CA MET A 22 -41.83 17.61 -24.21
C MET A 22 -43.32 17.86 -24.48
N VAL A 23 -43.56 19.10 -24.93
CA VAL A 23 -44.46 19.61 -25.99
C VAL A 23 -45.80 18.89 -26.24
N ALA A 24 -46.81 19.74 -26.43
CA ALA A 24 -48.23 19.49 -26.71
C ALA A 24 -48.53 18.57 -27.92
N PRO A 25 -49.77 18.06 -28.02
CA PRO A 25 -50.18 17.01 -28.95
C PRO A 25 -50.40 17.53 -30.38
N ILE A 26 -50.08 16.70 -31.37
CA ILE A 26 -50.44 16.90 -32.79
C ILE A 26 -51.49 15.85 -33.17
N ASP A 27 -52.64 16.38 -33.59
CA ASP A 27 -53.67 15.89 -34.50
C ASP A 27 -54.38 14.54 -34.27
N GLU A 28 -55.60 14.70 -33.75
CA GLU A 28 -56.87 14.12 -34.22
C GLU A 28 -56.79 13.23 -35.49
N VAL A 29 -56.85 11.91 -35.29
CA VAL A 29 -57.20 10.96 -36.36
C VAL A 29 -58.34 10.07 -35.87
N HIS A 30 -59.53 10.46 -36.32
CA HIS A 30 -60.67 9.61 -36.70
C HIS A 30 -60.86 8.29 -35.94
N ALA A 31 -61.83 8.32 -35.02
CA ALA A 31 -62.46 7.15 -34.44
C ALA A 31 -63.24 6.38 -35.53
N GLN A 32 -62.68 5.26 -35.99
CA GLN A 32 -63.47 4.18 -36.59
C GLN A 32 -63.59 3.04 -35.57
N SER A 33 -64.81 2.85 -35.08
CA SER A 33 -65.22 1.77 -34.19
C SER A 33 -64.97 0.39 -34.83
N ASN A 34 -64.16 -0.45 -34.17
CA ASN A 34 -64.14 -1.89 -34.41
C ASN A 34 -64.55 -2.62 -33.10
N PRO A 35 -65.39 -3.68 -33.19
CA PRO A 35 -66.02 -4.33 -32.03
C PRO A 35 -65.02 -5.10 -31.14
N PRO A 36 -65.31 -5.30 -29.84
CA PRO A 36 -64.37 -5.84 -28.87
C PRO A 36 -64.22 -7.36 -29.01
N HIS A 37 -63.25 -7.81 -29.82
CA HIS A 37 -62.84 -9.22 -29.84
C HIS A 37 -61.71 -9.46 -28.83
N LEU A 38 -62.08 -9.93 -27.63
CA LEU A 38 -61.29 -10.68 -26.63
C LEU A 38 -59.75 -10.64 -26.78
N GLN A 39 -59.12 -9.51 -26.43
CA GLN A 39 -57.65 -9.36 -26.28
C GLN A 39 -57.18 -9.27 -24.81
N ILE A 40 -58.10 -9.46 -23.86
CA ILE A 40 -57.89 -9.18 -22.42
C ILE A 40 -56.88 -10.15 -21.76
N SER A 41 -56.58 -11.30 -22.37
CA SER A 41 -55.71 -12.33 -21.78
C SER A 41 -54.22 -12.18 -22.10
N ARG A 42 -53.86 -11.53 -23.23
CA ARG A 42 -52.47 -11.45 -23.70
C ARG A 42 -51.70 -10.27 -23.09
N THR A 43 -52.38 -9.16 -22.83
CA THR A 43 -51.79 -7.94 -22.25
C THR A 43 -51.42 -8.13 -20.78
N LYS A 44 -52.28 -8.76 -19.97
CA LYS A 44 -52.04 -9.00 -18.54
C LYS A 44 -50.85 -9.93 -18.27
N PHE A 45 -50.66 -10.96 -19.10
CA PHE A 45 -49.52 -11.87 -18.97
C PHE A 45 -48.19 -11.22 -19.37
N GLN A 46 -48.20 -10.42 -20.44
CA GLN A 46 -47.03 -9.65 -20.88
C GLN A 46 -46.66 -8.55 -19.89
N GLU A 47 -47.65 -7.89 -19.29
CA GLU A 47 -47.45 -6.88 -18.25
C GLU A 47 -46.88 -7.49 -16.97
N LYS A 48 -47.39 -8.66 -16.53
CA LYS A 48 -46.82 -9.43 -15.42
C LYS A 48 -45.38 -9.87 -15.69
N LYS A 49 -45.08 -10.32 -16.91
CA LYS A 49 -43.71 -10.69 -17.30
C LYS A 49 -42.77 -9.48 -17.31
N ARG A 50 -43.25 -8.31 -17.74
CA ARG A 50 -42.47 -7.05 -17.68
C ARG A 50 -42.24 -6.59 -16.24
N SER A 51 -43.24 -6.67 -15.37
CA SER A 51 -43.06 -6.36 -13.94
C SER A 51 -42.04 -7.29 -13.29
N ASP A 52 -42.04 -8.58 -13.61
CA ASP A 52 -41.07 -9.55 -13.09
C ASP A 52 -39.64 -9.25 -13.55
N LEU A 53 -39.45 -8.86 -14.81
CA LEU A 53 -38.15 -8.44 -15.34
C LEU A 53 -37.66 -7.13 -14.69
N THR A 54 -38.55 -6.16 -14.49
CA THR A 54 -38.20 -4.91 -13.79
C THR A 54 -37.81 -5.19 -12.34
N LEU A 55 -38.55 -6.05 -11.64
CA LEU A 55 -38.25 -6.46 -10.27
C LEU A 55 -36.88 -7.17 -10.20
N ALA A 56 -36.63 -8.12 -11.10
CA ALA A 56 -35.34 -8.82 -11.18
C ALA A 56 -34.17 -7.84 -11.44
N SER A 57 -34.35 -6.90 -12.36
CA SER A 57 -33.32 -5.88 -12.65
C SER A 57 -33.03 -4.97 -11.45
N VAL A 58 -34.07 -4.54 -10.73
CA VAL A 58 -33.94 -3.72 -9.51
C VAL A 58 -33.17 -4.47 -8.44
N ILE A 59 -33.48 -5.76 -8.24
CA ILE A 59 -32.76 -6.61 -7.28
C ILE A 59 -31.28 -6.73 -7.65
N ILE A 60 -30.96 -6.89 -8.94
CA ILE A 60 -29.56 -6.96 -9.40
C ILE A 60 -28.82 -5.65 -9.12
N ILE A 61 -29.42 -4.51 -9.47
CA ILE A 61 -28.83 -3.18 -9.23
C ILE A 61 -28.61 -2.95 -7.73
N GLN A 62 -29.59 -3.30 -6.89
CA GLN A 62 -29.47 -3.19 -5.44
C GLN A 62 -28.37 -4.11 -4.88
N LYS A 63 -28.28 -5.36 -5.33
CA LYS A 63 -27.22 -6.29 -4.94
C LYS A 63 -25.84 -5.77 -5.31
N TRP A 64 -25.70 -5.28 -6.55
CA TRP A 64 -24.46 -4.67 -7.03
C TRP A 64 -24.08 -3.46 -6.16
N PHE A 65 -25.03 -2.57 -5.87
CA PHE A 65 -24.79 -1.38 -5.06
C PHE A 65 -24.33 -1.74 -3.65
N ARG A 66 -25.01 -2.67 -2.97
CA ARG A 66 -24.62 -3.14 -1.63
C ARG A 66 -23.21 -3.73 -1.63
N ARG A 67 -22.88 -4.56 -2.62
CA ARG A 67 -21.53 -5.13 -2.77
C ARG A 67 -20.49 -4.04 -3.02
N ARG A 68 -20.80 -3.09 -3.90
CA ARG A 68 -19.90 -1.98 -4.24
C ARG A 68 -19.65 -1.07 -3.04
N GLN A 69 -20.68 -0.79 -2.26
CA GLN A 69 -20.60 -0.02 -1.02
C GLN A 69 -19.72 -0.72 0.02
N ALA A 70 -19.92 -2.02 0.25
CA ALA A 70 -19.09 -2.82 1.15
C ALA A 70 -17.60 -2.80 0.73
N LEU A 71 -17.33 -2.89 -0.58
CA LEU A 71 -15.97 -2.79 -1.12
C LEU A 71 -15.34 -1.41 -0.86
N PHE A 72 -16.08 -0.31 -1.01
CA PHE A 72 -15.58 1.02 -0.71
C PHE A 72 -15.26 1.19 0.78
N GLU A 73 -16.12 0.66 1.66
CA GLU A 73 -15.86 0.69 3.10
C GLU A 73 -14.66 -0.15 3.50
N MET A 74 -14.50 -1.35 2.92
CA MET A 74 -13.31 -2.18 3.11
C MET A 74 -12.05 -1.48 2.61
N ARG A 75 -12.08 -0.86 1.43
CA ARG A 75 -10.94 -0.11 0.90
C ARG A 75 -10.58 1.09 1.79
N ARG A 76 -11.57 1.82 2.29
CA ARG A 76 -11.34 2.92 3.24
C ARG A 76 -10.68 2.42 4.52
N LYS A 77 -11.19 1.33 5.09
CA LYS A 77 -10.60 0.69 6.28
C LYS A 77 -9.17 0.23 6.01
N ALA A 78 -8.93 -0.45 4.89
CA ALA A 78 -7.60 -0.91 4.51
C ALA A 78 -6.61 0.27 4.34
N ALA A 79 -7.02 1.33 3.66
CA ALA A 79 -6.19 2.54 3.51
C ALA A 79 -5.86 3.17 4.87
N TRP A 80 -6.85 3.28 5.76
CA TRP A 80 -6.63 3.73 7.13
C TRP A 80 -5.65 2.83 7.90
N THR A 81 -5.83 1.51 7.83
CA THR A 81 -4.94 0.55 8.48
C THR A 81 -3.51 0.63 7.95
N ILE A 82 -3.32 0.80 6.64
CA ILE A 82 -1.99 0.98 6.04
C ILE A 82 -1.34 2.25 6.58
N TYR A 83 -2.07 3.37 6.56
CA TYR A 83 -1.55 4.64 7.06
C TYR A 83 -1.16 4.53 8.53
N GLN A 84 -2.03 3.96 9.35
CA GLN A 84 -1.77 3.70 10.77
C GLN A 84 -0.51 2.83 10.96
N HIS A 85 -0.38 1.73 10.22
CA HIS A 85 0.76 0.84 10.37
C HIS A 85 2.09 1.53 10.01
N ILE A 86 2.09 2.41 9.00
CA ILE A 86 3.30 3.17 8.61
C ILE A 86 3.61 4.25 9.66
N GLU A 87 2.62 5.08 10.01
CA GLU A 87 2.79 6.21 10.93
C GLU A 87 3.26 5.74 12.32
N TYR A 88 2.68 4.64 12.81
CA TYR A 88 2.97 4.12 14.15
C TYR A 88 3.99 2.99 14.18
N ALA A 89 4.65 2.65 13.06
CA ALA A 89 5.68 1.61 13.03
C ALA A 89 6.81 1.90 14.02
N GLY A 90 7.28 3.15 14.07
CA GLY A 90 8.36 3.57 14.97
C GLY A 90 7.98 3.47 16.45
N GLU A 91 6.78 3.92 16.83
CA GLU A 91 6.29 3.82 18.21
C GLU A 91 6.12 2.35 18.64
N GLN A 92 5.60 1.50 17.75
CA GLN A 92 5.46 0.07 18.01
C GLN A 92 6.82 -0.60 18.20
N ASP A 93 7.81 -0.27 17.39
CA ASP A 93 9.15 -0.84 17.50
C ASP A 93 9.87 -0.36 18.76
N GLN A 94 9.69 0.90 19.16
CA GLN A 94 10.18 1.40 20.44
C GLN A 94 9.58 0.64 21.63
N LEU A 95 8.27 0.40 21.64
CA LEU A 95 7.61 -0.38 22.70
C LEU A 95 8.09 -1.84 22.73
N LYS A 96 8.24 -2.46 21.56
CA LYS A 96 8.79 -3.83 21.46
C LYS A 96 10.22 -3.90 22.00
N LEU A 97 11.08 -2.95 21.62
CA LEU A 97 12.45 -2.88 22.12
C LEU A 97 12.49 -2.67 23.63
N TYR A 98 11.65 -1.78 24.15
CA TYR A 98 11.52 -1.57 25.58
C TYR A 98 11.16 -2.88 26.30
N ASN A 99 10.11 -3.57 25.86
CA ASN A 99 9.70 -4.85 26.46
C ASN A 99 10.81 -5.90 26.36
N PHE A 100 11.46 -6.01 25.19
CA PHE A 100 12.61 -6.90 24.99
C PHE A 100 13.74 -6.62 25.98
N PHE A 101 14.12 -5.36 26.19
CA PHE A 101 15.20 -5.03 27.13
C PHE A 101 14.81 -5.32 28.58
N ILE A 102 13.55 -5.09 28.95
CA ILE A 102 13.04 -5.48 30.27
C ILE A 102 13.15 -6.99 30.46
N GLU A 103 12.68 -7.79 29.50
CA GLU A 103 12.76 -9.25 29.53
C GLU A 103 14.21 -9.75 29.55
N LEU A 104 15.10 -9.12 28.77
CA LEU A 104 16.52 -9.44 28.73
C LEU A 104 17.18 -9.19 30.09
N ILE A 105 16.96 -8.02 30.69
CA ILE A 105 17.54 -7.64 31.98
C ILE A 105 17.01 -8.56 33.08
N GLN A 106 15.72 -8.89 33.07
CA GLN A 106 15.13 -9.84 34.02
C GLN A 106 15.75 -11.23 33.87
N THR A 107 15.91 -11.71 32.65
CA THR A 107 16.52 -13.01 32.36
C THR A 107 17.98 -13.07 32.82
N VAL A 108 18.77 -12.03 32.55
CA VAL A 108 20.18 -11.91 32.97
C VAL A 108 20.30 -11.79 34.49
N SER A 109 19.39 -11.05 35.14
CA SER A 109 19.37 -10.88 36.59
C SER A 109 19.00 -12.16 37.32
N ASN A 110 18.12 -12.97 36.74
CA ASN A 110 17.69 -14.26 37.30
C ASN A 110 18.67 -15.39 37.00
N ASN A 111 19.38 -15.35 35.85
CA ASN A 111 20.27 -16.43 35.39
C ASN A 111 21.76 -16.03 35.44
N ARG A 112 22.22 -15.32 36.48
CA ARG A 112 23.60 -14.79 36.61
C ARG A 112 24.73 -15.80 36.37
N ARG A 113 24.48 -17.12 36.43
CA ARG A 113 25.47 -18.17 36.15
C ARG A 113 25.56 -18.57 34.66
N ASP A 114 24.52 -18.36 33.86
CA ASP A 114 24.44 -18.78 32.43
C ASP A 114 24.69 -17.64 31.43
N VAL A 115 24.72 -16.39 31.91
CA VAL A 115 24.94 -15.17 31.09
C VAL A 115 26.28 -15.20 30.34
N SER A 116 27.29 -15.84 30.91
CA SER A 116 28.61 -16.04 30.28
C SER A 116 28.52 -16.83 28.98
N VAL A 117 27.59 -17.79 28.88
CA VAL A 117 27.43 -18.62 27.68
C VAL A 117 26.66 -17.87 26.60
N ALA A 118 25.54 -17.22 26.96
CA ALA A 118 24.71 -16.47 26.02
C ALA A 118 25.47 -15.28 25.38
N THR A 119 26.22 -14.52 26.18
CA THR A 119 27.08 -13.42 25.68
C THR A 119 28.20 -13.92 24.78
N LYS A 120 28.74 -15.12 25.04
CA LYS A 120 29.78 -15.74 24.22
C LYS A 120 29.25 -16.31 22.91
N VAL A 121 27.98 -16.72 22.85
CA VAL A 121 27.30 -17.12 21.60
C VAL A 121 27.01 -15.90 20.72
N LEU A 122 26.46 -14.82 21.29
CA LEU A 122 26.22 -13.55 20.59
C LEU A 122 27.50 -12.88 20.06
N ARG A 123 28.61 -12.95 20.81
CA ARG A 123 29.93 -12.50 20.31
C ARG A 123 30.51 -13.37 19.21
N ARG A 124 30.17 -14.67 19.18
CA ARG A 124 30.66 -15.61 18.16
C ARG A 124 29.90 -15.52 16.85
N SER A 125 28.58 -15.31 16.89
CA SER A 125 27.79 -15.14 15.67
C SER A 125 28.17 -13.87 14.89
N SER A 126 28.53 -12.80 15.59
CA SER A 126 28.99 -11.54 14.99
C SER A 126 30.42 -11.62 14.43
N SER A 127 31.33 -12.40 15.03
CA SER A 127 32.72 -12.50 14.56
C SER A 127 32.96 -13.59 13.50
N LEU A 128 32.17 -14.66 13.48
CA LEU A 128 32.42 -15.81 12.59
C LEU A 128 31.71 -15.66 11.23
N SER A 129 30.58 -14.95 11.17
CA SER A 129 29.85 -14.71 9.92
C SER A 129 30.53 -13.64 9.06
N GLY A 130 31.01 -12.55 9.67
CA GLY A 130 31.63 -11.45 8.94
C GLY A 130 32.97 -11.82 8.29
N LEU A 131 33.79 -12.65 8.95
CA LEU A 131 35.12 -12.99 8.46
C LEU A 131 35.10 -13.98 7.27
N ALA A 132 34.08 -14.85 7.21
CA ALA A 132 33.89 -15.77 6.09
C ALA A 132 33.33 -15.06 4.85
N GLU A 133 32.39 -14.14 5.06
CA GLU A 133 31.79 -13.32 4.01
C GLU A 133 32.82 -12.33 3.43
N GLU A 134 33.64 -11.70 4.27
CA GLU A 134 34.74 -10.81 3.85
C GLU A 134 35.77 -11.53 2.96
N LEU A 135 36.19 -12.74 3.34
CA LEU A 135 37.14 -13.54 2.56
C LEU A 135 36.55 -13.98 1.19
N GLU A 136 35.24 -14.27 1.14
CA GLU A 136 34.55 -14.63 -0.11
C GLU A 136 34.41 -13.41 -1.03
N LEU A 137 34.06 -12.25 -0.48
CA LEU A 137 33.99 -10.98 -1.20
C LEU A 137 35.35 -10.56 -1.78
N GLU A 138 36.45 -10.70 -1.03
CA GLU A 138 37.80 -10.42 -1.53
C GLU A 138 38.17 -11.33 -2.71
N GLN A 139 37.80 -12.61 -2.67
CA GLN A 139 38.03 -13.56 -3.76
C GLN A 139 37.22 -13.24 -5.01
N LEU A 140 35.96 -12.80 -4.85
CA LEU A 140 35.08 -12.47 -5.97
C LEU A 140 35.40 -11.12 -6.61
N THR A 141 35.87 -10.15 -5.82
CA THR A 141 36.10 -8.78 -6.29
C THR A 141 37.51 -8.53 -6.78
N ALA A 142 38.50 -9.35 -6.35
CA ALA A 142 39.89 -9.35 -6.82
C ALA A 142 40.43 -7.95 -7.17
N ALA A 143 40.16 -6.96 -6.29
CA ALA A 143 40.30 -5.55 -6.61
C ALA A 143 41.73 -5.16 -7.00
N SER A 144 42.72 -5.91 -6.51
CA SER A 144 44.15 -5.77 -6.85
C SER A 144 44.52 -6.21 -8.27
N THR A 145 43.63 -6.91 -8.99
CA THR A 145 43.85 -7.43 -10.35
C THR A 145 43.25 -6.50 -11.42
N ILE A 146 42.45 -5.52 -11.00
CA ILE A 146 41.82 -4.56 -11.90
C ILE A 146 42.89 -3.59 -12.40
N SER A 147 43.31 -3.75 -13.66
CA SER A 147 44.26 -2.85 -14.31
C SER A 147 43.58 -1.52 -14.62
N ILE A 148 44.07 -0.44 -14.02
CA ILE A 148 43.62 0.92 -14.34
C ILE A 148 44.18 1.30 -15.72
N GLU A 149 43.34 1.84 -16.60
CA GLU A 149 43.77 2.32 -17.92
C GLU A 149 44.78 3.47 -17.78
N PRO A 150 45.86 3.49 -18.59
CA PRO A 150 46.91 4.53 -18.49
C PRO A 150 46.41 5.93 -18.86
N THR A 151 45.21 6.04 -19.44
CA THR A 151 44.56 7.31 -19.82
C THR A 151 43.74 7.92 -18.67
N TYR A 152 43.62 7.24 -17.52
CA TYR A 152 42.88 7.75 -16.37
C TYR A 152 43.59 8.98 -15.75
N GLN A 153 42.92 10.14 -15.81
CA GLN A 153 43.44 11.43 -15.31
C GLN A 153 43.07 11.72 -13.85
N GLY A 154 42.22 10.88 -13.23
CA GLY A 154 41.80 11.07 -11.84
C GLY A 154 42.86 10.61 -10.82
N PRO A 155 42.55 10.76 -9.52
CA PRO A 155 43.48 10.41 -8.45
C PRO A 155 43.76 8.90 -8.40
N HIS A 156 45.04 8.53 -8.51
CA HIS A 156 45.50 7.15 -8.40
C HIS A 156 45.75 6.80 -6.93
N ILE A 157 45.00 5.84 -6.41
CA ILE A 157 45.05 5.43 -5.00
C ILE A 157 45.54 3.99 -4.92
N ASN A 158 46.57 3.75 -4.11
CA ASN A 158 47.04 2.42 -3.79
C ASN A 158 46.81 2.10 -2.31
N LEU A 159 46.49 0.84 -2.02
CA LEU A 159 46.34 0.32 -0.66
C LEU A 159 47.71 -0.19 -0.15
N PRO A 160 48.05 0.01 1.13
CA PRO A 160 47.26 0.66 2.18
C PRO A 160 47.24 2.19 2.07
N LEU A 161 46.12 2.81 2.46
CA LEU A 161 45.94 4.26 2.37
C LEU A 161 46.90 5.03 3.30
N THR A 162 47.71 5.92 2.73
CA THR A 162 48.58 6.84 3.46
C THR A 162 47.96 8.25 3.51
N LYS A 163 48.47 9.10 4.41
CA LYS A 163 47.99 10.49 4.57
C LYS A 163 48.07 11.29 3.27
N GLU A 164 49.13 11.05 2.50
CA GLU A 164 49.38 11.69 1.20
C GLU A 164 48.26 11.39 0.19
N HIS A 165 47.72 10.17 0.17
CA HIS A 165 46.59 9.83 -0.70
C HIS A 165 45.32 10.62 -0.36
N PHE A 166 45.07 10.88 0.93
CA PHE A 166 43.91 11.69 1.34
C PHE A 166 44.05 13.16 0.93
N GLU A 167 45.24 13.72 0.99
CA GLU A 167 45.49 15.08 0.52
C GLU A 167 45.22 15.21 -0.98
N VAL A 168 45.67 14.23 -1.78
CA VAL A 168 45.41 14.17 -3.23
C VAL A 168 43.90 14.06 -3.52
N LEU A 169 43.18 13.21 -2.79
CA LEU A 169 41.74 13.04 -2.95
C LEU A 169 40.96 14.31 -2.61
N ILE A 170 41.32 14.97 -1.51
CA ILE A 170 40.66 16.21 -1.09
C ILE A 170 40.91 17.31 -2.14
N LEU A 171 42.12 17.41 -2.67
CA LEU A 171 42.45 18.38 -3.71
C LEU A 171 41.74 18.11 -5.03
N ALA A 172 41.62 16.84 -5.44
CA ALA A 172 40.86 16.45 -6.63
C ALA A 172 39.37 16.80 -6.48
N PHE A 173 38.78 16.46 -5.33
CA PHE A 173 37.38 16.76 -5.03
C PHE A 173 37.07 18.27 -5.03
N GLN A 174 37.99 19.08 -4.51
CA GLN A 174 37.86 20.54 -4.54
C GLN A 174 37.94 21.14 -5.95
N ARG A 175 38.65 20.47 -6.87
CA ARG A 175 38.79 20.90 -8.28
C ARG A 175 37.68 20.38 -9.17
N GLY A 176 36.88 19.42 -8.71
CA GLY A 176 35.80 18.80 -9.48
C GLY A 176 36.31 17.82 -10.55
N GLU A 177 37.50 17.26 -10.35
CA GLU A 177 38.12 16.21 -11.18
C GLU A 177 37.86 14.82 -10.61
#